data_AF-A0A7W8MH78-F1
#
_entry.id   AF-A0A7W8MH78-F1
#
_cell.length_a   1.000
_cell.length_b   1.000
_cell.length_c   1.000
_cell.angle_alpha   90.00
_cell.angle_beta   90.00
_cell.angle_gamma   90.00
#
_symmetry.space_group_name_H-M   'P 1'
#
loop_
_entity.id
_entity.type
_entity.pdbx_description
1 polymer ?
#
loop_
_entity_poly.entity_id
_entity_poly.type
_entity_poly.pdbx_seq_one_letter_code
_entity_poly.pdbx_strand_id
1 'polypeptide(L)'
;MPEIDLETLGAAAGPMQTWILPALLGLGLASATGLRTFLPLLMLALAARFEMFDVRLIEQMEWLISWPAIAALGVATTAEFLGDKVPAIDHGLNVIGYVTRPVAGAIAAGSVFWAVDPAMAALAGLIVGAPAALAFNAAQTGVRVGSTTTTGGLGNPVVSLIEDVLAVLTVIVAFLAPILVPLVLLVLAVVVFRLARRIRDRRAARPA
;
A
#
# COMPACT_ATOMS: atom_id res chain seq x y z
N MET A 1 33.03 24.39 17.77
CA MET A 1 31.76 23.81 17.30
C MET A 1 31.89 23.67 15.80
N PRO A 2 31.58 22.52 15.17
CA PRO A 2 31.62 22.44 13.72
C PRO A 2 30.54 23.38 13.18
N GLU A 3 30.93 24.34 12.33
CA GLU A 3 29.99 25.14 11.56
C GLU A 3 29.22 24.17 10.66
N ILE A 4 27.93 24.00 10.95
CA ILE A 4 27.05 23.23 10.10
C ILE A 4 26.91 24.03 8.81
N ASP A 5 27.55 23.53 7.75
CA ASP A 5 27.60 24.19 6.45
C ASP A 5 26.22 24.12 5.78
N LEU A 6 25.44 25.21 5.92
CA LEU A 6 24.03 25.29 5.52
C LEU A 6 23.84 25.05 4.01
N GLU A 7 24.87 25.29 3.19
CA GLU A 7 24.85 25.01 1.76
C GLU A 7 24.86 23.50 1.47
N THR A 8 25.62 22.72 2.25
CA THR A 8 25.66 21.26 2.12
C THR A 8 24.35 20.60 2.54
N LEU A 9 23.66 21.16 3.54
CA LEU A 9 22.31 20.73 3.94
C LEU A 9 21.27 21.05 2.86
N GLY A 10 21.36 22.20 2.20
CA GLY A 10 20.51 22.57 1.06
C GLY A 10 20.72 21.66 -0.16
N ALA A 11 21.97 21.29 -0.45
CA ALA A 11 22.31 20.41 -1.58
C ALA A 11 21.75 18.97 -1.42
N ALA A 12 21.71 18.44 -0.19
CA ALA A 12 21.12 17.13 0.11
C ALA A 12 19.58 17.18 0.24
N ALA A 13 19.02 18.32 0.65
CA ALA A 13 17.57 18.50 0.83
C ALA A 13 16.80 18.39 -0.50
N GLY A 14 17.37 18.87 -1.61
CA GLY A 14 16.75 18.80 -2.93
C GLY A 14 16.45 17.36 -3.37
N PRO A 15 17.47 16.49 -3.57
CA PRO A 15 17.26 15.10 -3.97
C PRO A 15 16.41 14.29 -2.99
N MET A 16 16.53 14.59 -1.68
CA MET A 16 15.72 13.92 -0.66
C MET A 16 14.23 14.22 -0.81
N GLN A 17 13.87 15.48 -1.06
CA GLN A 17 12.48 15.89 -1.25
C GLN A 17 11.93 15.48 -2.62
N THR A 18 12.76 15.49 -3.67
CA THR A 18 12.32 15.15 -5.03
C THR A 18 12.16 13.64 -5.25
N TRP A 19 13.06 12.82 -4.71
CA TRP A 19 13.12 11.39 -5.02
C TRP A 19 12.90 10.49 -3.81
N ILE A 20 13.58 10.75 -2.70
CA ILE A 20 13.60 9.81 -1.58
C ILE A 20 12.27 9.80 -0.84
N LEU A 21 11.78 10.96 -0.39
CA LEU A 21 10.54 11.05 0.37
C LEU A 21 9.32 10.60 -0.46
N PRO A 22 9.13 11.03 -1.72
CA PRO A 22 8.05 10.53 -2.57
C PRO A 22 8.15 9.02 -2.85
N ALA A 23 9.35 8.47 -3.05
CA ALA A 23 9.51 7.04 -3.24
C ALA A 23 9.10 6.25 -2.00
N LEU A 24 9.47 6.73 -0.81
CA LEU A 24 9.12 6.07 0.45
C LEU A 24 7.63 6.20 0.78
N LEU A 25 7.05 7.38 0.56
CA LEU A 25 5.61 7.61 0.69
C LEU A 25 4.84 6.73 -0.29
N GLY A 26 5.23 6.75 -1.56
CA GLY A 26 4.63 5.96 -2.63
C GLY A 26 4.76 4.46 -2.39
N LEU A 27 5.90 4.00 -1.86
CA LEU A 27 6.10 2.61 -1.44
C LEU A 27 5.13 2.21 -0.32
N GLY A 28 4.91 3.07 0.67
CA GLY A 28 3.97 2.83 1.76
C GLY A 28 2.52 2.76 1.27
N LEU A 29 2.12 3.74 0.44
CA LEU A 29 0.81 3.76 -0.20
C LEU A 29 0.57 2.52 -1.06
N ALA A 30 1.53 2.14 -1.90
CA ALA A 30 1.42 0.98 -2.76
C ALA A 30 1.44 -0.35 -2.00
N SER A 31 2.21 -0.45 -0.92
CA SER A 31 2.17 -1.62 -0.05
C SER A 31 0.79 -1.77 0.58
N ALA A 32 0.18 -0.65 1.00
CA ALA A 32 -1.20 -0.65 1.48
C ALA A 32 -2.21 -0.99 0.37
N THR A 33 -1.99 -0.58 -0.89
CA THR A 33 -2.91 -0.97 -2.00
C THR A 33 -2.90 -2.46 -2.27
N GLY A 34 -1.77 -3.12 -2.00
CA GLY A 34 -1.67 -4.58 -2.01
C GLY A 34 -2.54 -5.27 -0.96
N LEU A 35 -2.90 -4.59 0.13
CA LEU A 35 -3.82 -5.08 1.16
C LEU A 35 -5.28 -4.72 0.87
N ARG A 36 -5.50 -3.48 0.40
CA ARG A 36 -6.79 -2.90 0.07
C ARG A 36 -6.68 -2.00 -1.15
N THR A 37 -7.39 -2.31 -2.21
CA THR A 37 -7.24 -1.64 -3.51
C THR A 37 -7.60 -0.16 -3.45
N PHE A 38 -8.75 0.17 -2.86
CA PHE A 38 -9.33 1.51 -2.98
C PHE A 38 -9.09 2.38 -1.75
N LEU A 39 -9.00 1.76 -0.57
CA LEU A 39 -8.84 2.48 0.70
C LEU A 39 -7.61 3.42 0.72
N PRO A 40 -6.41 3.00 0.30
CA PRO A 40 -5.23 3.88 0.30
C PRO A 40 -5.35 5.03 -0.70
N LEU A 41 -5.99 4.80 -1.86
CA LEU A 41 -6.27 5.87 -2.83
C LEU A 41 -7.28 6.87 -2.28
N LEU A 42 -8.32 6.40 -1.58
CA LEU A 42 -9.27 7.27 -0.89
C LEU A 42 -8.55 8.12 0.17
N MET A 43 -7.70 7.50 0.99
CA MET A 43 -6.93 8.20 2.01
C MET A 43 -5.95 9.21 1.39
N LEU A 44 -5.27 8.86 0.29
CA LEU A 44 -4.42 9.77 -0.48
C LEU A 44 -5.20 10.97 -1.01
N ALA A 45 -6.34 10.73 -1.65
CA ALA A 45 -7.20 11.77 -2.18
C ALA A 45 -7.72 12.72 -1.09
N LEU A 46 -8.16 12.18 0.05
CA LEU A 46 -8.61 12.98 1.19
C LEU A 46 -7.45 13.77 1.82
N ALA A 47 -6.28 13.15 1.99
CA ALA A 47 -5.09 13.83 2.52
C ALA A 47 -4.68 15.01 1.65
N ALA A 48 -4.56 14.80 0.33
CA ALA A 48 -4.24 15.86 -0.60
C ALA A 48 -5.33 16.95 -0.66
N ARG A 49 -6.61 16.56 -0.67
CA ARG A 49 -7.73 17.50 -0.76
C ARG A 49 -7.84 18.44 0.44
N PHE A 50 -7.59 17.93 1.63
CA PHE A 50 -7.67 18.69 2.88
C PHE A 50 -6.31 19.21 3.34
N GLU A 51 -5.30 19.17 2.46
CA GLU A 51 -3.93 19.65 2.73
C GLU A 51 -3.33 19.06 4.01
N MET A 52 -3.63 17.78 4.28
CA MET A 52 -3.14 17.06 5.45
C MET A 52 -1.77 16.44 5.18
N PHE A 53 -0.92 16.44 6.21
CA PHE A 53 0.39 15.77 6.21
C PHE A 53 1.34 16.19 5.07
N ASP A 54 1.18 17.41 4.57
CA ASP A 54 1.96 17.95 3.43
C ASP A 54 1.94 17.08 2.17
N VAL A 55 0.87 16.29 1.98
CA VAL A 55 0.71 15.42 0.82
C VAL A 55 0.36 16.28 -0.40
N ARG A 56 1.21 16.19 -1.43
CA ARG A 56 1.04 16.88 -2.71
C ARG A 56 0.95 15.87 -3.84
N LEU A 57 0.04 16.14 -4.78
CA LEU A 57 -0.08 15.36 -6.00
C LEU A 57 0.59 16.08 -7.16
N ILE A 58 1.09 15.32 -8.13
CA ILE A 58 1.44 15.87 -9.44
C ILE A 58 0.18 16.37 -10.15
N GLU A 59 0.30 17.42 -10.96
CA GLU A 59 -0.82 18.07 -11.69
C GLU A 59 -1.70 17.07 -12.45
N GLN A 60 -1.10 16.08 -13.12
CA GLN A 60 -1.83 15.06 -13.89
C GLN A 60 -2.70 14.14 -13.02
N MET A 61 -2.52 14.16 -11.70
CA MET A 61 -3.26 13.36 -10.73
C MET A 61 -4.21 14.19 -9.86
N GLU A 62 -4.36 15.50 -10.12
CA GLU A 62 -5.31 16.37 -9.40
C GLU A 62 -6.77 15.91 -9.54
N TRP A 63 -7.11 15.15 -10.58
CA TRP A 63 -8.45 14.57 -10.70
C TRP A 63 -8.82 13.68 -9.50
N LEU A 64 -7.84 13.08 -8.78
CA LEU A 64 -8.05 12.28 -7.58
C LEU A 64 -8.71 13.08 -6.45
N ILE A 65 -8.41 14.38 -6.33
CA ILE A 65 -8.98 15.22 -5.29
C ILE A 65 -10.37 15.75 -5.64
N SER A 66 -10.90 15.48 -6.84
CA SER A 66 -12.25 15.89 -7.22
C SER A 66 -13.33 15.18 -6.39
N TRP A 67 -14.48 15.85 -6.15
CA TRP A 67 -15.56 15.23 -5.38
C TRP A 67 -16.10 13.95 -6.03
N PRO A 68 -16.26 13.88 -7.37
CA PRO A 68 -16.66 12.64 -8.03
C PRO A 68 -15.65 11.50 -7.83
N ALA A 69 -14.34 11.76 -7.92
CA ALA A 69 -13.32 10.74 -7.70
C ALA A 69 -13.33 10.24 -6.24
N ILE A 70 -13.40 11.16 -5.27
CA ILE A 70 -13.48 10.81 -3.84
C ILE A 70 -14.75 10.02 -3.54
N ALA A 71 -15.90 10.40 -4.10
CA ALA A 71 -17.15 9.66 -3.93
C ALA A 71 -17.05 8.26 -4.53
N ALA A 72 -16.49 8.13 -5.74
CA ALA A 72 -16.26 6.83 -6.38
C ALA A 72 -15.32 5.94 -5.57
N LEU A 73 -14.20 6.49 -5.08
CA LEU A 73 -13.26 5.79 -4.20
C LEU A 73 -13.91 5.41 -2.85
N GLY A 74 -14.78 6.25 -2.30
CA GLY A 74 -15.55 5.98 -1.09
C GLY A 74 -16.53 4.81 -1.27
N VAL A 75 -17.29 4.81 -2.36
CA VAL A 75 -18.18 3.70 -2.72
C VAL A 75 -17.37 2.43 -2.96
N ALA A 76 -16.30 2.50 -3.74
CA ALA A 76 -15.45 1.35 -4.04
C ALA A 76 -14.78 0.77 -2.78
N THR A 77 -14.30 1.62 -1.88
CA THR A 77 -13.74 1.22 -0.57
C THR A 77 -14.80 0.55 0.31
N THR A 78 -16.02 1.09 0.34
CA THR A 78 -17.12 0.51 1.11
C THR A 78 -17.52 -0.85 0.55
N ALA A 79 -17.62 -0.98 -0.78
CA ALA A 79 -17.92 -2.23 -1.45
C ALA A 79 -16.81 -3.28 -1.22
N GLU A 80 -15.55 -2.88 -1.31
CA GLU A 80 -14.39 -3.74 -1.01
C GLU A 80 -14.42 -4.22 0.45
N PHE A 81 -14.67 -3.31 1.40
CA PHE A 81 -14.73 -3.64 2.82
C PHE A 81 -15.86 -4.63 3.15
N LEU A 82 -17.07 -4.37 2.65
CA LEU A 82 -18.23 -5.22 2.90
C LEU A 82 -18.13 -6.56 2.16
N GLY A 83 -17.68 -6.54 0.91
CA GLY A 83 -17.55 -7.73 0.08
C GLY A 83 -16.55 -8.73 0.68
N ASP A 84 -15.46 -8.25 1.26
CA ASP A 84 -14.46 -9.12 1.86
C ASP A 84 -14.90 -9.85 3.14
N LYS A 85 -16.04 -9.47 3.72
CA LYS A 85 -16.62 -10.20 4.85
C LYS A 85 -17.51 -11.37 4.41
N VAL A 86 -17.78 -11.51 3.10
CA VAL A 86 -18.61 -12.58 2.55
C VAL A 86 -17.71 -13.59 1.80
N PRO A 87 -17.58 -14.85 2.25
CA PRO A 87 -16.62 -15.83 1.71
C PRO A 87 -16.71 -16.19 0.21
N ALA A 88 -17.79 -15.83 -0.47
CA ALA A 88 -17.90 -15.99 -1.93
C ALA A 88 -17.47 -14.73 -2.68
N ILE A 89 -17.73 -13.55 -2.11
CA ILE A 89 -17.41 -12.26 -2.72
C ILE A 89 -15.91 -11.97 -2.53
N ASP A 90 -15.34 -12.32 -1.37
CA ASP A 90 -13.92 -12.13 -1.07
C ASP A 90 -13.00 -12.87 -2.07
N HIS A 91 -13.39 -14.06 -2.55
CA HIS A 91 -12.65 -14.82 -3.55
C HIS A 91 -12.63 -14.08 -4.89
N GLY A 92 -13.78 -13.55 -5.33
CA GLY A 92 -13.87 -12.75 -6.56
C GLY A 92 -13.05 -11.46 -6.47
N LEU A 93 -13.15 -10.74 -5.35
CA LEU A 93 -12.37 -9.52 -5.11
C LEU A 93 -10.88 -9.78 -5.10
N ASN A 94 -10.41 -10.90 -4.51
CA ASN A 94 -8.99 -11.25 -4.53
C ASN A 94 -8.47 -11.56 -5.94
N VAL A 95 -9.26 -12.25 -6.78
CA VAL A 95 -8.88 -12.52 -8.17
C VAL A 95 -8.74 -11.21 -8.95
N ILE A 96 -9.71 -10.31 -8.83
CA ILE A 96 -9.66 -8.98 -9.44
C ILE A 96 -8.46 -8.19 -8.90
N GLY A 97 -8.15 -8.36 -7.61
CA GLY A 97 -7.04 -7.74 -6.90
C GLY A 97 -5.68 -7.94 -7.54
N TYR A 98 -5.44 -9.06 -8.23
CA TYR A 98 -4.18 -9.29 -8.96
C TYR A 98 -3.93 -8.29 -10.09
N VAL A 99 -4.98 -7.67 -10.62
CA VAL A 99 -4.89 -6.63 -11.65
C VAL A 99 -5.08 -5.25 -11.05
N THR A 100 -6.11 -5.07 -10.21
CA THR A 100 -6.49 -3.75 -9.72
C THR A 100 -5.49 -3.20 -8.70
N ARG A 101 -4.90 -4.04 -7.84
CA ARG A 101 -3.99 -3.58 -6.79
C ARG A 101 -2.65 -3.07 -7.34
N PRO A 102 -1.99 -3.73 -8.30
CA PRO A 102 -0.81 -3.17 -8.95
C PRO A 102 -1.10 -1.84 -9.67
N VAL A 103 -2.24 -1.74 -10.35
CA VAL A 103 -2.66 -0.48 -11.00
C VAL A 103 -2.89 0.62 -9.97
N ALA A 104 -3.64 0.34 -8.90
CA ALA A 104 -3.87 1.28 -7.81
C ALA A 104 -2.57 1.69 -7.11
N GLY A 105 -1.65 0.74 -6.90
CA GLY A 105 -0.33 1.00 -6.31
C GLY A 105 0.53 1.89 -7.19
N ALA A 106 0.52 1.66 -8.51
CA ALA A 106 1.24 2.51 -9.45
C ALA A 106 0.67 3.94 -9.50
N ILE A 107 -0.66 4.08 -9.48
CA ILE A 107 -1.32 5.38 -9.41
C ILE A 107 -0.96 6.08 -8.11
N ALA A 108 -1.10 5.41 -6.95
CA ALA A 108 -0.82 6.01 -5.64
C ALA A 108 0.64 6.44 -5.51
N ALA A 109 1.58 5.57 -5.91
CA ALA A 109 3.00 5.87 -5.87
C ALA A 109 3.40 6.97 -6.85
N GLY A 110 2.93 6.92 -8.10
CA GLY A 110 3.26 7.93 -9.11
C GLY A 110 2.68 9.31 -8.77
N SER A 111 1.52 9.36 -8.13
CA SER A 111 0.84 10.62 -7.80
C SER A 111 1.65 11.52 -6.87
N VAL A 112 2.49 10.95 -6.00
CA VAL A 112 3.23 11.73 -4.99
C VAL A 112 4.57 12.27 -5.48
N PHE A 113 5.00 11.92 -6.69
CA PHE A 113 6.18 12.48 -7.35
C PHE A 113 5.85 13.82 -8.02
N TRP A 114 5.45 14.82 -7.21
CA TRP A 114 4.97 16.12 -7.70
C TRP A 114 6.06 17.05 -8.26
N ALA A 115 7.33 16.78 -7.92
CA ALA A 115 8.48 17.64 -8.26
C ALA A 115 9.30 17.15 -9.47
N VAL A 116 8.80 16.15 -10.21
CA VAL A 116 9.46 15.61 -11.41
C VAL A 116 8.51 15.69 -12.61
N ASP A 117 9.04 15.45 -13.82
CA ASP A 117 8.20 15.44 -15.00
C ASP A 117 7.18 14.26 -14.99
N PRO A 118 6.06 14.39 -15.72
CA PRO A 118 4.99 13.40 -15.68
C PRO A 118 5.41 11.99 -16.12
N ALA A 119 6.36 11.88 -17.06
CA ALA A 119 6.84 10.58 -17.53
C ALA A 119 7.68 9.89 -16.46
N MET A 120 8.54 10.64 -15.77
CA MET A 120 9.31 10.12 -14.63
C MET A 120 8.41 9.75 -13.46
N ALA A 121 7.40 10.55 -13.13
CA ALA A 121 6.43 10.22 -12.08
C ALA A 121 5.67 8.92 -12.40
N ALA A 122 5.23 8.74 -13.65
CA ALA A 122 4.56 7.52 -14.09
C ALA A 122 5.49 6.29 -14.03
N LEU A 123 6.75 6.43 -14.47
CA LEU A 123 7.75 5.36 -14.39
C LEU A 123 8.08 5.01 -12.94
N ALA A 124 8.26 6.01 -12.07
CA ALA A 124 8.52 5.80 -10.66
C ALA A 124 7.32 5.09 -10.00
N GLY A 125 6.09 5.52 -10.30
CA GLY A 125 4.88 4.83 -9.87
C GLY A 125 4.82 3.38 -10.33
N LEU A 126 5.16 3.10 -11.59
CA LEU A 126 5.17 1.73 -12.11
C LEU A 126 6.24 0.86 -11.44
N ILE A 127 7.45 1.39 -11.24
CA ILE A 127 8.60 0.65 -10.68
C ILE A 127 8.43 0.42 -9.17
N VAL A 128 7.99 1.43 -8.43
CA VAL A 128 7.83 1.36 -6.97
C VAL A 128 6.49 0.74 -6.62
N GLY A 129 5.42 1.21 -7.26
CA GLY A 129 4.06 0.96 -6.84
C GLY A 129 3.53 -0.42 -7.23
N ALA A 130 3.59 -0.78 -8.51
CA ALA A 130 2.99 -2.03 -8.98
C ALA A 130 3.63 -3.29 -8.33
N PRO A 131 4.97 -3.41 -8.23
CA PRO A 131 5.62 -4.54 -7.56
C PRO A 131 5.32 -4.61 -6.07
N ALA A 132 5.32 -3.48 -5.36
CA ALA A 132 5.02 -3.44 -3.92
C ALA A 132 3.59 -3.91 -3.65
N ALA A 133 2.61 -3.40 -4.39
CA ALA A 133 1.22 -3.81 -4.27
C ALA A 133 1.04 -5.30 -4.60
N LEU A 134 1.70 -5.80 -5.65
CA LEU A 134 1.63 -7.21 -6.02
C LEU A 134 2.22 -8.14 -4.95
N ALA A 135 3.35 -7.75 -4.35
CA ALA A 135 3.99 -8.52 -3.29
C ALA A 135 3.09 -8.64 -2.05
N PHE A 136 2.45 -7.55 -1.64
CA PHE A 136 1.51 -7.54 -0.53
C PHE A 136 0.23 -8.33 -0.82
N ASN A 137 -0.31 -8.18 -2.04
CA ASN A 137 -1.45 -8.97 -2.50
C ASN A 137 -1.14 -10.48 -2.47
N ALA A 138 0.03 -10.89 -2.95
CA ALA A 138 0.45 -12.28 -2.93
C ALA A 138 0.59 -12.84 -1.50
N ALA A 139 1.16 -12.04 -0.59
CA ALA A 139 1.27 -12.42 0.83
C ALA A 139 -0.11 -12.64 1.46
N GLN A 140 -1.05 -11.72 1.22
CA GLN A 140 -2.43 -11.79 1.70
C GLN A 140 -3.18 -13.00 1.13
N THR A 141 -3.07 -13.27 -0.17
CA THR A 141 -3.66 -14.48 -0.77
C THR A 141 -3.17 -15.73 -0.06
N GLY A 142 -1.88 -15.81 0.28
CA GLY A 142 -1.33 -16.91 1.07
C GLY A 142 -1.99 -17.07 2.45
N VAL A 143 -2.19 -15.97 3.18
CA VAL A 143 -2.86 -15.96 4.48
C VAL A 143 -4.32 -16.43 4.35
N ARG A 144 -5.04 -15.94 3.33
CA ARG A 144 -6.45 -16.30 3.10
C ARG A 144 -6.62 -17.75 2.70
N VAL A 145 -5.77 -18.28 1.82
CA VAL A 145 -5.75 -19.72 1.51
C VAL A 145 -5.53 -20.55 2.78
N GLY A 146 -4.62 -20.14 3.66
CA GLY A 146 -4.42 -20.76 4.98
C GLY A 146 -5.67 -20.71 5.86
N SER A 147 -6.34 -19.56 5.94
CA SER A 147 -7.59 -19.39 6.69
C SER A 147 -8.72 -20.25 6.12
N THR A 148 -8.95 -20.23 4.81
CA THR A 148 -10.01 -21.00 4.16
C THR A 148 -9.79 -22.50 4.33
N THR A 149 -8.58 -22.98 4.14
CA THR A 149 -8.25 -24.41 4.31
C THR A 149 -8.39 -24.91 5.74
N THR A 150 -8.26 -24.05 6.75
CA THR A 150 -8.31 -24.45 8.17
C THR A 150 -9.67 -24.20 8.83
N THR A 151 -10.45 -23.23 8.33
CA THR A 151 -11.71 -22.78 8.96
C THR A 151 -12.94 -22.92 8.07
N GLY A 152 -12.79 -23.44 6.84
CA GLY A 152 -13.86 -23.46 5.85
C GLY A 152 -14.30 -22.06 5.39
N GLY A 153 -13.43 -21.04 5.56
CA GLY A 153 -13.70 -19.66 5.19
C GLY A 153 -14.30 -18.80 6.32
N LEU A 154 -14.69 -19.38 7.45
CA LEU A 154 -15.26 -18.64 8.59
C LEU A 154 -14.24 -17.70 9.26
N GLY A 155 -12.93 -17.95 9.10
CA GLY A 155 -11.87 -17.06 9.59
C GLY A 155 -11.57 -15.87 8.68
N ASN A 156 -12.03 -15.88 7.42
CA ASN A 156 -11.69 -14.84 6.44
C ASN A 156 -12.16 -13.43 6.85
N PRO A 157 -13.34 -13.22 7.46
CA PRO A 157 -13.76 -11.89 7.91
C PRO A 157 -12.83 -11.26 8.95
N VAL A 158 -12.24 -12.07 9.84
CA VAL A 158 -11.30 -11.62 10.87
C VAL A 158 -9.96 -11.28 10.22
N VAL A 159 -9.45 -12.15 9.35
CA VAL A 159 -8.23 -11.90 8.56
C VAL A 159 -8.38 -10.60 7.76
N SER A 160 -9.51 -10.43 7.10
CA SER A 160 -9.88 -9.22 6.36
C SER A 160 -9.88 -7.96 7.26
N LEU A 161 -10.35 -8.06 8.51
CA LEU A 161 -10.33 -6.92 9.44
C LEU A 161 -8.91 -6.54 9.85
N ILE A 162 -8.03 -7.51 10.02
CA ILE A 162 -6.62 -7.27 10.31
C ILE A 162 -5.97 -6.55 9.10
N GLU A 163 -6.30 -6.98 7.89
CA GLU A 163 -5.81 -6.34 6.66
C GLU A 163 -6.31 -4.89 6.53
N ASP A 164 -7.56 -4.61 6.89
CA ASP A 164 -8.10 -3.24 6.96
C ASP A 164 -7.25 -2.36 7.88
N VAL A 165 -7.00 -2.84 9.10
CA VAL A 165 -6.22 -2.10 10.10
C VAL A 165 -4.77 -1.93 9.62
N LEU A 166 -4.14 -2.97 9.08
CA LEU A 166 -2.78 -2.88 8.56
C LEU A 166 -2.67 -1.90 7.38
N ALA A 167 -3.66 -1.87 6.48
CA ALA A 167 -3.69 -0.92 5.37
C ALA A 167 -3.76 0.51 5.89
N VAL A 168 -4.71 0.81 6.80
CA VAL A 168 -4.85 2.15 7.40
C VAL A 168 -3.56 2.56 8.13
N LEU A 169 -3.01 1.69 8.97
CA LEU A 169 -1.77 1.98 9.70
C LEU A 169 -0.59 2.22 8.77
N THR A 170 -0.47 1.43 7.70
CA THR A 170 0.61 1.59 6.72
C THR A 170 0.50 2.94 6.01
N VAL A 171 -0.71 3.36 5.62
CA VAL A 171 -0.95 4.68 5.01
C VAL A 171 -0.65 5.81 6.00
N ILE A 172 -1.10 5.70 7.25
CA ILE A 172 -0.83 6.70 8.29
C ILE A 172 0.68 6.84 8.53
N VAL A 173 1.41 5.73 8.63
CA VAL A 173 2.88 5.74 8.77
C VAL A 173 3.51 6.37 7.53
N ALA A 174 3.03 6.05 6.33
CA ALA A 174 3.54 6.63 5.09
C ALA A 174 3.36 8.15 5.05
N PHE A 175 2.23 8.67 5.52
CA PHE A 175 1.98 10.13 5.60
C PHE A 175 2.81 10.82 6.68
N LEU A 176 2.87 10.26 7.90
CA LEU A 176 3.51 10.92 9.03
C LEU A 176 5.04 10.78 9.03
N ALA A 177 5.55 9.63 8.58
CA ALA A 177 6.95 9.30 8.62
C ALA A 177 7.33 8.33 7.48
N PRO A 178 7.38 8.80 6.22
CA PRO A 178 7.77 7.97 5.07
C PRO A 178 9.07 7.18 5.31
N ILE A 179 10.03 7.77 6.04
CA ILE A 179 11.32 7.17 6.40
C ILE A 179 11.17 5.84 7.18
N LEU A 180 10.07 5.66 7.92
CA LEU A 180 9.80 4.44 8.68
C LEU A 180 9.16 3.33 7.83
N VAL A 181 8.67 3.63 6.61
CA VAL A 181 8.01 2.66 5.74
C VAL A 181 8.89 1.42 5.50
N PRO A 182 10.16 1.53 5.06
CA PRO A 182 10.99 0.33 4.80
C PRO A 182 11.15 -0.56 6.03
N LEU A 183 11.24 0.03 7.22
CA LEU A 183 11.31 -0.73 8.47
C LEU A 183 10.02 -1.50 8.75
N VAL A 184 8.86 -0.84 8.58
CA VAL A 184 7.54 -1.49 8.74
C VAL A 184 7.39 -2.65 7.75
N LEU A 185 7.73 -2.43 6.48
CA LEU A 185 7.63 -3.47 5.44
C LEU A 185 8.60 -4.63 5.72
N LEU A 186 9.82 -4.34 6.21
CA LEU A 186 10.80 -5.36 6.59
C LEU A 186 10.28 -6.22 7.74
N VAL A 187 9.71 -5.61 8.79
CA VAL A 187 9.11 -6.34 9.91
C VAL A 187 8.00 -7.25 9.41
N LEU A 188 7.10 -6.73 8.56
CA LEU A 188 6.00 -7.52 8.03
C LEU A 188 6.50 -8.68 7.15
N ALA A 189 7.49 -8.43 6.29
CA ALA A 189 8.12 -9.46 5.46
C ALA A 189 8.75 -10.58 6.30
N VAL A 190 9.47 -10.23 7.38
CA VAL A 190 10.06 -11.21 8.31
C VAL A 190 8.98 -12.05 9.00
N VAL A 191 7.89 -11.42 9.44
CA VAL A 191 6.76 -12.12 10.07
C VAL A 191 6.13 -13.10 9.08
N VAL A 192 5.79 -12.66 7.87
CA VAL A 192 5.22 -13.50 6.81
C VAL A 192 6.17 -14.66 6.45
N PHE A 193 7.46 -14.38 6.27
CA PHE A 193 8.46 -15.40 5.96
C PHE A 193 8.57 -16.47 7.06
N ARG A 194 8.61 -16.06 8.34
CA ARG A 194 8.67 -17.01 9.47
C ARG A 194 7.41 -17.85 9.58
N LEU A 195 6.23 -17.27 9.36
CA LEU A 195 4.97 -17.99 9.35
C LEU A 195 4.94 -19.03 8.22
N ALA A 196 5.30 -18.62 7.00
CA ALA A 196 5.36 -19.52 5.84
C ALA A 196 6.34 -20.69 6.06
N ARG A 197 7.54 -20.40 6.60
CA ARG A 197 8.54 -21.43 6.91
C ARG A 197 8.03 -22.43 7.96
N ARG A 198 7.43 -21.96 9.05
CA ARG A 198 6.84 -22.84 10.08
C ARG A 198 5.76 -23.77 9.52
N ILE A 199 4.94 -23.30 8.60
CA ILE A 199 3.90 -24.13 7.96
C ILE A 199 4.53 -25.21 7.07
N ARG A 200 5.55 -24.84 6.28
CA ARG A 200 6.28 -25.78 5.42
C ARG A 200 6.99 -26.87 6.23
N ASP A 201 7.69 -26.49 7.29
CA ASP A 201 8.44 -27.43 8.14
C ASP A 201 7.49 -28.43 8.83
N ARG A 202 6.29 -27.98 9.26
CA ARG A 202 5.25 -28.87 9.83
C ARG A 202 4.68 -29.87 8.83
N ARG A 203 4.57 -29.49 7.54
CA ARG A 203 4.10 -30.39 6.48
C ARG A 203 5.16 -31.43 6.11
N ALA A 204 6.44 -31.07 6.12
CA ALA A 204 7.54 -32.00 5.87
C ALA A 204 7.73 -33.03 7.00
N ALA A 205 7.31 -32.72 8.23
CA ALA A 205 7.44 -33.59 9.39
C ALA A 205 6.27 -34.58 9.60
N ARG A 206 5.23 -34.58 8.75
CA ARG A 206 4.16 -35.59 8.80
C ARG A 206 4.44 -36.68 7.74
N PRO A 207 4.83 -37.91 8.12
CA PRO A 207 4.83 -39.04 7.19
C PRO A 207 3.39 -39.37 6.78
N ALA A 208 3.22 -39.75 5.51
CA ALA A 208 1.94 -40.18 4.94
C ALA A 208 1.40 -41.45 5.60
#